data_AF-A0A0K2UU01-F1
#
_entry.id   AF-A0A0K2UU01-F1
#
_cell.length_a   1.000
_cell.length_b   1.000
_cell.length_c   1.000
_cell.angle_alpha   90.00
_cell.angle_beta   90.00
_cell.angle_gamma   90.00
#
_symmetry.space_group_name_H-M   'P 1'
#
loop_
_entity.id
_entity.type
_entity.pdbx_description
1 polymer ?
#
loop_
_entity_poly.entity_id
_entity_poly.type
_entity_poly.pdbx_seq_one_letter_code
_entity_poly.pdbx_strand_id
1 'polypeptide(L)'
;DEPEGKGPWNYIWKPSPYPKTEEERIKAAYKYGMIPDDYVPIKDDGDGIGDYPDLGNSSMDSRSGYVAWDFPNLKRNYGEPIHIDFLHTMDFWGLDDTTPAQSSLHSHG
;
A
#
# COMPACT_ATOMS: atom_id res chain seq x y z
N ASP A 1 -7.10 23.57 -13.94
CA ASP A 1 -7.08 24.59 -12.85
C ASP A 1 -6.24 24.05 -11.71
N GLU A 2 -5.00 24.56 -11.56
CA GLU A 2 -4.18 24.22 -10.41
C GLU A 2 -4.78 24.87 -9.15
N PRO A 3 -4.91 24.15 -8.02
CA PRO A 3 -5.43 24.74 -6.80
C PRO A 3 -4.43 25.78 -6.26
N GLU A 4 -4.79 27.06 -6.34
CA GLU A 4 -3.99 28.17 -5.82
C GLU A 4 -3.54 27.90 -4.37
N GLY A 5 -2.21 27.92 -4.13
CA GLY A 5 -1.62 27.80 -2.80
C GLY A 5 -1.34 26.38 -2.28
N LYS A 6 -1.66 25.32 -3.04
CA LYS A 6 -1.26 23.95 -2.65
C LYS A 6 -0.06 23.49 -3.48
N GLY A 7 1.06 23.24 -2.82
CA GLY A 7 2.21 22.63 -3.48
C GLY A 7 1.84 21.26 -4.09
N PRO A 8 2.50 20.85 -5.19
CA PRO A 8 2.15 19.64 -5.95
C PRO A 8 2.21 18.37 -5.09
N TRP A 9 3.08 18.35 -4.08
CA TRP A 9 3.19 17.30 -3.08
C TRP A 9 1.88 17.02 -2.30
N ASN A 10 0.95 17.98 -2.23
CA ASN A 10 -0.22 17.89 -1.34
C ASN A 10 -1.52 17.50 -2.05
N TYR A 11 -1.69 17.81 -3.34
CA TYR A 11 -2.93 17.49 -4.06
C TYR A 11 -2.78 16.33 -5.06
N ILE A 12 -1.58 16.11 -5.61
CA ILE A 12 -1.32 15.02 -6.56
C ILE A 12 -1.28 13.68 -5.82
N TRP A 13 -0.66 13.66 -4.64
CA TRP A 13 -0.41 12.43 -3.87
C TRP A 13 -1.47 12.13 -2.81
N LYS A 14 -2.49 12.98 -2.66
CA LYS A 14 -3.54 12.76 -1.67
C LYS A 14 -4.45 11.60 -2.10
N PRO A 15 -4.73 10.62 -1.22
CA PRO A 15 -5.75 9.60 -1.48
C PRO A 15 -7.10 10.21 -1.87
N SER A 16 -7.75 9.56 -2.84
CA SER A 16 -9.06 9.91 -3.39
C SER A 16 -10.11 8.91 -2.91
N PRO A 17 -11.42 9.15 -3.16
CA PRO A 17 -12.47 8.19 -2.81
C PRO A 17 -12.30 6.85 -3.54
N TYR A 18 -12.93 5.80 -3.01
CA TYR A 18 -12.90 4.46 -3.59
C TYR A 18 -13.31 4.47 -5.07
N PRO A 19 -12.49 3.91 -5.99
CA PRO A 19 -12.80 3.91 -7.41
C PRO A 19 -13.98 2.99 -7.71
N LYS A 20 -15.00 3.50 -8.41
CA LYS A 20 -16.21 2.73 -8.75
C LYS A 20 -16.26 2.31 -10.21
N THR A 21 -15.43 2.95 -11.04
CA THR A 21 -15.32 2.69 -12.47
C THR A 21 -13.95 2.16 -12.84
N GLU A 22 -13.87 1.49 -13.98
CA GLU A 22 -12.61 0.98 -14.54
C GLU A 22 -11.61 2.10 -14.77
N GLU A 23 -12.06 3.22 -15.33
CA GLU A 23 -11.22 4.36 -15.64
C GLU A 23 -10.66 5.04 -14.38
N GLU A 24 -11.44 5.08 -13.29
CA GLU A 24 -10.96 5.55 -11.98
C GLU A 24 -9.95 4.58 -11.38
N ARG A 25 -10.19 3.26 -11.49
CA ARG A 25 -9.25 2.24 -11.02
C ARG A 25 -7.90 2.38 -11.72
N ILE A 26 -7.91 2.50 -13.04
CA ILE A 26 -6.70 2.66 -13.86
C ILE A 26 -5.94 3.94 -13.48
N LYS A 27 -6.65 5.06 -13.29
CA LYS A 27 -6.02 6.33 -12.85
C LYS A 27 -5.40 6.21 -11.46
N ALA A 28 -6.07 5.54 -10.53
CA ALA A 28 -5.55 5.29 -9.19
C ALA A 28 -4.30 4.40 -9.25
N ALA A 29 -4.32 3.31 -10.03
CA ALA A 29 -3.15 2.44 -10.23
C ALA A 29 -1.93 3.25 -10.70
N TYR A 30 -2.09 4.10 -11.71
CA TYR A 30 -1.00 4.96 -12.20
C TYR A 30 -0.50 5.98 -11.16
N LYS A 31 -1.40 6.54 -10.35
CA LYS A 31 -1.03 7.44 -9.25
C LYS A 31 -0.15 6.74 -8.21
N TYR A 32 -0.39 5.45 -7.94
CA TYR A 32 0.42 4.65 -7.03
C TYR A 32 1.62 3.94 -7.71
N GLY A 33 1.85 4.17 -9.00
CA GLY A 33 2.92 3.52 -9.76
C GLY A 33 2.72 2.01 -9.94
N MET A 34 1.49 1.53 -9.85
CA MET A 34 1.12 0.11 -9.97
C MET A 34 0.61 -0.24 -11.37
N ILE A 35 0.75 -1.51 -11.74
CA ILE A 35 0.12 -2.05 -12.95
C ILE A 35 -1.39 -2.13 -12.68
N PRO A 36 -2.26 -1.67 -13.60
CA PRO A 36 -3.72 -1.67 -13.39
C PRO A 36 -4.33 -3.03 -13.07
N ASP A 37 -3.69 -4.12 -13.51
CA ASP A 37 -4.11 -5.50 -13.28
C ASP A 37 -3.76 -6.00 -11.86
N ASP A 38 -2.66 -5.50 -11.29
CA ASP A 38 -2.21 -5.83 -9.93
C ASP A 38 -2.80 -4.88 -8.87
N TYR A 39 -3.38 -3.76 -9.30
CA TYR A 39 -3.98 -2.78 -8.41
C TYR A 39 -5.36 -3.25 -7.93
N VAL A 40 -5.44 -3.56 -6.64
CA VAL A 40 -6.67 -3.86 -5.93
C VAL A 40 -6.86 -2.81 -4.83
N PRO A 41 -7.92 -1.99 -4.84
CA PRO A 41 -8.19 -1.06 -3.75
C PRO A 41 -8.74 -1.81 -2.54
N ILE A 42 -8.39 -1.34 -1.34
CA ILE A 42 -8.97 -1.83 -0.08
C ILE A 42 -10.49 -1.65 -0.12
N LYS A 43 -11.23 -2.67 0.34
CA LYS A 43 -12.70 -2.69 0.32
C LYS A 43 -13.29 -1.48 1.06
N ASP A 44 -14.31 -0.86 0.46
CA ASP A 44 -15.02 0.28 1.03
C ASP A 44 -16.04 -0.17 2.10
N ASP A 45 -15.53 -0.57 3.27
CA ASP A 45 -16.35 -0.96 4.43
C ASP A 45 -16.77 0.25 5.30
N GLY A 46 -16.56 1.47 4.81
CA GLY A 46 -16.91 2.71 5.52
C GLY A 46 -15.80 3.30 6.39
N ASP A 47 -14.62 2.67 6.41
CA ASP A 47 -13.46 3.11 7.19
C ASP A 47 -12.75 4.35 6.60
N GLY A 48 -13.18 4.80 5.41
CA GLY A 48 -12.69 6.03 4.79
C GLY A 48 -11.28 5.92 4.18
N ILE A 49 -10.84 4.70 3.84
CA ILE A 49 -9.52 4.44 3.25
C ILE A 49 -9.40 4.97 1.81
N GLY A 50 -10.49 4.91 1.04
CA GLY A 50 -10.55 5.49 -0.30
C GLY A 50 -9.90 4.61 -1.38
N ASP A 51 -9.06 5.21 -2.22
CA ASP A 51 -8.36 4.57 -3.35
C ASP A 51 -7.02 3.93 -2.97
N TYR A 52 -6.73 3.77 -1.68
CA TYR A 52 -5.46 3.21 -1.24
C TYR A 52 -5.34 1.72 -1.65
N PRO A 53 -4.20 1.29 -2.21
CA PRO A 53 -4.02 -0.09 -2.66
C PRO A 53 -3.91 -1.06 -1.48
N ASP A 54 -4.48 -2.24 -1.64
CA ASP A 54 -4.23 -3.40 -0.81
C ASP A 54 -2.94 -4.08 -1.30
N LEU A 55 -1.90 -4.05 -0.47
CA LEU A 55 -0.60 -4.65 -0.78
C LEU A 55 -0.47 -6.08 -0.23
N GLY A 56 -1.51 -6.59 0.44
CA GLY A 56 -1.50 -7.88 1.11
C GLY A 56 -0.58 -7.95 2.32
N ASN A 57 -0.81 -8.95 3.16
CA ASN A 57 0.00 -9.17 4.35
C ASN A 57 1.39 -9.72 3.97
N SER A 58 2.41 -8.86 4.07
CA SER A 58 3.81 -9.26 3.92
C SER A 58 4.69 -8.55 4.95
N SER A 59 5.68 -9.29 5.48
CA SER A 59 6.72 -8.69 6.32
C SER A 59 7.78 -8.06 5.44
N MET A 60 8.32 -6.92 5.87
CA MET A 60 9.48 -6.32 5.23
C MET A 60 10.68 -7.27 5.28
N ASP A 61 10.75 -8.13 6.29
CA ASP A 61 11.83 -9.09 6.43
C ASP A 61 11.83 -10.21 5.40
N SER A 62 10.66 -10.54 4.85
CA SER A 62 10.51 -11.52 3.76
C SER A 62 11.18 -11.07 2.45
N ARG A 63 11.48 -9.77 2.31
CA ARG A 63 12.15 -9.22 1.13
C ARG A 63 13.65 -9.53 1.17
N SER A 64 14.22 -9.76 -0.01
CA SER A 64 15.64 -10.12 -0.16
C SER A 64 16.58 -9.07 0.43
N GLY A 65 17.51 -9.52 1.28
CA GLY A 65 18.60 -8.69 1.82
C GLY A 65 19.74 -8.43 0.83
N TYR A 66 19.73 -9.07 -0.34
CA TYR A 66 20.79 -8.93 -1.36
C TYR A 66 20.52 -7.80 -2.37
N VAL A 67 19.33 -7.21 -2.34
CA VAL A 67 18.96 -6.09 -3.20
C VAL A 67 19.45 -4.78 -2.59
N ALA A 68 20.01 -3.90 -3.41
CA ALA A 68 20.40 -2.55 -3.01
C ALA A 68 19.17 -1.63 -2.99
N TRP A 69 18.39 -1.71 -1.92
CA TRP A 69 17.20 -0.89 -1.71
C TRP A 69 17.55 0.59 -1.45
N ASP A 70 16.71 1.52 -1.89
CA ASP A 70 16.88 2.96 -1.58
C ASP A 70 16.79 3.25 -0.07
N PHE A 71 15.93 2.49 0.63
CA PHE A 71 15.82 2.50 2.09
C PHE A 71 16.22 1.13 2.65
N PRO A 72 17.52 0.85 2.89
CA PRO A 72 18.00 -0.47 3.27
C PRO A 72 17.40 -1.02 4.55
N ASN A 73 17.18 -0.15 5.56
CA ASN A 73 16.56 -0.52 6.82
C ASN A 73 15.10 -0.94 6.68
N LEU A 74 14.44 -0.56 5.57
CA LEU A 74 13.05 -0.86 5.29
C LEU A 74 12.88 -1.86 4.12
N LYS A 75 13.98 -2.31 3.49
CA LYS A 75 13.94 -3.17 2.30
C LYS A 75 12.93 -2.68 1.23
N ARG A 76 12.94 -1.37 0.94
CA ARG A 76 11.96 -0.67 0.07
C ARG A 76 12.63 0.37 -0.84
N ASN A 77 12.08 0.58 -2.03
CA ASN A 77 12.51 1.64 -2.95
C ASN A 77 11.67 2.92 -2.86
N TYR A 78 12.22 4.03 -3.35
CA TYR A 78 11.49 5.28 -3.50
C TYR A 78 10.33 5.14 -4.50
N GLY A 79 9.18 5.72 -4.16
CA GLY A 79 7.97 5.66 -4.98
C GLY A 79 7.12 4.39 -4.81
N GLU A 80 7.61 3.36 -4.10
CA GLU A 80 6.78 2.20 -3.76
C GLU A 80 5.65 2.59 -2.78
N PRO A 81 4.40 2.10 -3.00
CA PRO A 81 3.32 2.29 -2.04
C PRO A 81 3.66 1.60 -0.72
N ILE A 82 3.15 2.15 0.38
CA ILE A 82 3.43 1.67 1.74
C ILE A 82 2.22 0.87 2.22
N HIS A 83 2.42 -0.23 2.95
CA HIS A 83 1.30 -0.99 3.50
C HIS A 83 0.50 -0.12 4.48
N ILE A 84 -0.84 -0.20 4.47
CA ILE A 84 -1.71 0.59 5.36
C ILE A 84 -1.34 0.40 6.84
N ASP A 85 -0.92 -0.81 7.15
CA ASP A 85 -0.48 -1.22 8.47
C ASP A 85 1.06 -1.37 8.54
N PHE A 86 1.74 -0.28 8.22
CA PHE A 86 3.21 -0.26 8.06
C PHE A 86 3.95 -0.75 9.30
N LEU A 87 3.50 -0.37 10.50
CA LEU A 87 4.16 -0.75 11.75
C LEU A 87 4.12 -2.27 11.97
N HIS A 88 3.00 -2.94 11.67
CA HIS A 88 2.95 -4.39 11.80
C HIS A 88 3.80 -5.10 10.74
N THR A 89 3.98 -4.51 9.54
CA THR A 89 4.90 -5.05 8.52
C THR A 89 6.38 -4.91 8.89
N MET A 90 6.72 -3.97 9.79
CA MET A 90 8.08 -3.80 10.31
C MET A 90 8.42 -4.84 11.38
N ASP A 91 7.59 -4.98 12.41
CA ASP A 91 8.02 -5.64 13.66
C ASP A 91 7.24 -6.90 14.02
N PHE A 92 6.02 -7.10 13.50
CA PHE A 92 5.03 -7.92 14.20
C PHE A 92 4.51 -9.14 13.45
N TRP A 93 4.43 -9.10 12.10
CA TRP A 93 3.78 -10.20 11.39
C TRP A 93 4.54 -11.53 11.42
N GLY A 94 5.85 -11.54 11.72
CA GLY A 94 6.65 -12.77 11.78
C GLY A 94 6.54 -13.65 10.53
N LEU A 95 6.02 -13.10 9.42
CA LEU A 95 5.89 -13.72 8.11
C LEU A 95 7.27 -13.71 7.45
N ASP A 96 8.23 -14.33 8.10
CA ASP A 96 9.46 -14.76 7.45
C ASP A 96 9.24 -16.18 6.91
N ASP A 97 10.10 -16.58 5.99
CA ASP A 97 10.14 -17.91 5.40
C ASP A 97 10.42 -19.04 6.41
N THR A 98 10.66 -18.71 7.68
CA THR A 98 11.03 -19.66 8.74
C THR A 98 9.93 -19.88 9.78
N THR A 99 8.90 -19.03 9.83
CA THR A 99 7.83 -19.09 10.83
C THR A 99 6.47 -19.13 10.14
N PRO A 100 5.70 -20.23 10.24
CA PRO A 100 4.33 -20.25 9.72
C PRO A 100 3.53 -19.17 10.43
N ALA A 101 2.85 -18.33 9.64
CA ALA A 101 1.91 -17.34 10.13
C ALA A 101 1.06 -17.97 11.24
N GLN A 102 1.10 -17.41 12.45
CA GLN A 102 0.06 -17.74 13.43
C GLN A 102 -1.23 -17.17 12.89
N SER A 103 -1.98 -18.00 12.16
CA SER A 103 -3.33 -17.74 11.74
C SER A 103 -4.19 -17.54 12.98
N SER A 104 -4.42 -16.30 13.39
CA SER A 104 -5.46 -15.99 14.36
C SER A 104 -5.88 -14.53 14.25
N LEU A 105 -7.20 -14.36 14.11
CA LEU A 105 -7.98 -13.16 14.39
C LEU A 105 -8.00 -12.05 13.33
N HIS A 106 -8.77 -12.28 12.26
CA HIS A 106 -9.75 -11.30 11.78
C HIS A 106 -11.03 -12.04 11.35
N SER A 107 -11.71 -12.69 12.31
CA SER A 107 -13.12 -13.03 12.12
C SER A 107 -13.90 -11.74 12.18
N HIS A 108 -14.50 -11.36 11.05
CA HIS A 108 -15.49 -10.29 11.00
C HIS A 108 -16.66 -10.66 11.91
N GLY A 109 -17.00 -9.76 12.84
CA GLY A 109 -18.18 -9.80 13.69
C GLY A 109 -18.74 -8.40 13.84
#